data_AF-A0AA97F1Q2-F1
#
_entry.id   AF-A0AA97F1Q2-F1
#
_cell.length_a   1.000
_cell.length_b   1.000
_cell.length_c   1.000
_cell.angle_alpha   90.00
_cell.angle_beta   90.00
_cell.angle_gamma   90.00
#
_symmetry.space_group_name_H-M   'P 1'
#
loop_
_entity.id
_entity.type
_entity.pdbx_description
1 polymer ?
#
loop_
_entity_poly.entity_id
_entity_poly.type
_entity_poly.pdbx_seq_one_letter_code
_entity_poly.pdbx_strand_id
1 'polypeptide(L)'
;MTEHVDPEFFKAFDHYKAMVKQYGDDHPITEQAFVLTMHYTPESIKKEMHQKAKELKLLPPVSAYTDDGEPMYRLEDIANHFGISFEEAEQSLLTMMDNRQQVGLSNDGILINLNINLNRVQ
;
A
#
# COMPACT_ATOMS: atom_id res chain seq x y z
N MET A 1 1.43 1.73 29.45
CA MET A 1 2.67 1.32 28.76
C MET A 1 2.75 2.16 27.50
N THR A 2 3.82 2.93 27.31
CA THR A 2 4.13 3.58 26.04
C THR A 2 4.46 2.49 25.02
N GLU A 3 3.80 2.52 23.87
CA GLU A 3 4.12 1.61 22.76
C GLU A 3 5.61 1.72 22.41
N HIS A 4 6.25 0.59 22.15
CA HIS A 4 7.62 0.57 21.66
C HIS A 4 7.61 0.98 20.17
N VAL A 5 8.32 2.05 19.84
CA VAL A 5 8.49 2.52 18.47
C VAL A 5 9.84 2.01 17.97
N ASP A 6 9.82 1.29 16.84
CA ASP A 6 11.04 0.84 16.17
C ASP A 6 11.90 2.05 15.77
N PRO A 7 13.19 2.13 16.17
CA PRO A 7 14.09 3.19 15.73
C PRO A 7 14.18 3.35 14.20
N GLU A 8 13.95 2.28 13.44
CA GLU A 8 13.91 2.31 11.97
C GLU A 8 12.77 3.18 11.44
N PHE A 9 11.68 3.37 12.20
CA PHE A 9 10.61 4.29 11.84
C PHE A 9 11.13 5.72 11.66
N PHE A 10 11.90 6.23 12.62
CA PHE A 10 12.41 7.60 12.56
C PHE A 10 13.41 7.78 11.43
N LYS A 11 14.26 6.78 11.17
CA LYS A 11 15.21 6.81 10.05
C LYS A 11 14.48 6.81 8.70
N ALA A 12 13.50 5.93 8.53
CA ALA A 12 12.68 5.86 7.32
C ALA A 12 11.90 7.16 7.10
N PHE A 13 11.31 7.72 8.16
CA PHE A 13 10.57 8.97 8.09
C PHE A 13 11.44 10.18 7.77
N ASP A 14 12.63 10.28 8.36
CA ASP A 14 13.60 11.34 8.04
C ASP A 14 14.08 11.22 6.59
N HIS A 15 14.33 10.00 6.12
CA HIS A 15 14.67 9.74 4.73
C HIS A 15 13.55 10.15 3.78
N TYR A 16 12.29 9.76 4.06
CA TYR A 16 11.12 10.15 3.27
C TYR A 16 10.99 11.67 3.16
N LYS A 17 11.09 12.41 4.28
CA LYS A 17 11.06 13.88 4.26
C LYS A 17 12.15 14.49 3.39
N ALA A 18 13.35 13.90 3.38
CA ALA A 18 14.44 14.35 2.52
C ALA A 18 14.14 14.11 1.03
N MET A 19 13.56 12.96 0.68
CA MET A 19 13.20 12.63 -0.70
C MET A 19 12.07 13.51 -1.23
N VAL A 20 11.01 13.75 -0.43
CA VAL A 20 9.94 14.71 -0.77
C VAL A 20 10.53 16.09 -1.06
N LYS A 21 11.44 16.59 -0.20
CA LYS A 21 12.07 17.91 -0.38
C LYS A 21 12.91 18.00 -1.66
N GLN A 22 13.56 16.90 -2.05
CA GLN A 22 14.49 16.90 -3.18
C GLN A 22 13.81 16.61 -4.52
N TYR A 23 12.85 15.70 -4.53
CA TYR A 23 12.27 15.12 -5.75
C TYR A 23 10.78 15.36 -5.91
N GLY A 24 10.07 15.80 -4.86
CA GLY A 24 8.61 15.87 -4.83
C GLY A 24 7.96 14.54 -4.48
N ASP A 25 6.63 14.56 -4.32
CA ASP A 25 5.85 13.40 -3.84
C ASP A 25 5.74 12.29 -4.88
N ASP A 26 5.58 12.64 -6.17
CA ASP A 26 5.31 11.67 -7.26
C ASP A 26 6.57 11.01 -7.84
N HIS A 27 7.75 11.22 -7.23
CA HIS A 27 8.98 10.65 -7.73
C HIS A 27 9.16 9.21 -7.22
N PRO A 28 9.60 8.23 -8.05
CA PRO A 28 9.71 6.82 -7.62
C PRO A 28 10.55 6.60 -6.35
N ILE A 29 11.63 7.36 -6.18
CA ILE A 29 12.46 7.31 -4.96
C ILE A 29 11.66 7.75 -3.72
N THR A 30 10.80 8.76 -3.86
CA THR A 30 9.94 9.24 -2.77
C THR A 30 8.89 8.20 -2.41
N GLU A 31 8.28 7.54 -3.40
CA GLU A 31 7.35 6.44 -3.17
C GLU A 31 8.00 5.26 -2.43
N GLN A 32 9.22 4.88 -2.81
CA GLN A 32 9.99 3.83 -2.12
C GLN A 32 10.27 4.20 -0.67
N ALA A 33 10.68 5.44 -0.40
CA ALA A 33 10.90 5.93 0.95
C ALA A 33 9.60 5.98 1.77
N PHE A 34 8.47 6.28 1.13
CA PHE A 34 7.15 6.23 1.74
C PHE A 34 6.74 4.80 2.12
N VAL A 35 6.93 3.83 1.21
CA VAL A 35 6.66 2.41 1.47
C VAL A 35 7.43 1.91 2.70
N LEU A 36 8.71 2.27 2.80
CA LEU A 36 9.54 1.89 3.96
C LEU A 36 9.06 2.55 5.26
N THR A 37 8.67 3.82 5.19
CA THR A 37 8.06 4.51 6.34
C THR A 37 6.82 3.79 6.82
N MET A 38 5.91 3.45 5.90
CA MET A 38 4.66 2.74 6.19
C MET A 38 4.88 1.36 6.82
N HIS A 39 5.95 0.67 6.40
CA HIS A 39 6.32 -0.63 6.98
C HIS A 39 6.65 -0.52 8.48
N TYR A 40 7.50 0.46 8.85
CA TYR A 40 7.94 0.66 10.23
C TYR A 40 6.98 1.49 11.08
N THR A 41 5.87 2.01 10.51
CA THR A 41 4.89 2.80 11.25
C THR A 41 4.38 2.03 12.49
N PRO A 42 4.41 2.64 13.69
CA PRO A 42 3.87 2.04 14.91
C PRO A 42 2.39 1.65 14.77
N GLU A 43 1.97 0.62 15.49
CA GLU A 43 0.61 0.09 15.40
C GLU A 43 -0.44 1.10 15.90
N SER A 44 -0.13 1.93 16.90
CA SER A 44 -1.04 3.02 17.30
C SER A 44 -1.29 4.01 16.16
N ILE A 45 -0.24 4.37 15.42
CA ILE A 45 -0.34 5.29 14.28
C ILE A 45 -1.06 4.60 13.12
N LYS A 46 -0.78 3.33 12.82
CA LYS A 46 -1.53 2.57 11.80
C LYS A 46 -3.03 2.53 12.09
N LYS A 47 -3.41 2.34 13.35
CA LYS A 47 -4.83 2.38 13.78
C LYS A 47 -5.46 3.76 13.55
N GLU A 48 -4.75 4.83 13.89
CA GLU A 48 -5.22 6.20 13.65
C GLU A 48 -5.35 6.49 12.15
N MET A 49 -4.34 6.12 11.35
CA MET A 49 -4.37 6.25 9.89
C MET A 49 -5.53 5.47 9.28
N HIS A 50 -5.78 4.25 9.73
CA HIS A 50 -6.89 3.43 9.27
C HIS A 50 -8.24 4.06 9.62
N GLN A 51 -8.37 4.62 10.83
CA GLN A 51 -9.57 5.35 11.24
C GLN A 51 -9.79 6.60 10.37
N LYS A 52 -8.73 7.36 10.05
CA LYS A 52 -8.83 8.51 9.14
C LYS A 52 -9.13 8.10 7.71
N ALA A 53 -8.57 6.99 7.22
CA ALA A 53 -8.92 6.45 5.91
C ALA A 53 -10.41 6.11 5.81
N LYS A 54 -11.02 5.57 6.89
CA LYS A 54 -12.47 5.35 6.96
C LYS A 54 -13.27 6.66 6.96
N GLU A 55 -12.89 7.62 7.81
CA GLU A 55 -13.57 8.92 7.90
C GLU A 55 -13.55 9.68 6.57
N LEU A 56 -12.41 9.65 5.88
CA LEU A 56 -12.18 10.31 4.60
C LEU A 56 -12.61 9.45 3.40
N LYS A 57 -13.12 8.23 3.63
CA LYS A 57 -13.51 7.28 2.59
C LYS A 57 -12.40 7.04 1.56
N LEU A 58 -11.16 6.88 2.03
CA LEU A 58 -9.99 6.63 1.18
C LEU A 58 -9.86 5.17 0.74
N LEU A 59 -10.70 4.28 1.27
CA LEU A 59 -10.73 2.87 0.91
C LEU A 59 -12.17 2.46 0.55
N PRO A 60 -12.34 1.53 -0.40
CA PRO A 60 -13.63 0.89 -0.62
C PRO A 60 -14.06 0.09 0.62
N PRO A 61 -15.33 -0.35 0.67
CA PRO A 61 -15.75 -1.38 1.61
C PRO A 61 -14.86 -2.61 1.51
N VAL A 62 -14.63 -3.27 2.65
CA VAL A 62 -13.86 -4.52 2.70
C VAL A 62 -14.62 -5.60 1.90
N SER A 63 -13.92 -6.28 0.99
CA SER A 63 -14.52 -7.29 0.11
C SER A 63 -14.58 -8.68 0.78
N ALA A 64 -13.57 -9.01 1.58
CA ALA A 64 -13.50 -10.25 2.34
C ALA A 64 -12.56 -10.10 3.55
N TYR A 65 -12.48 -11.14 4.38
CA TYR A 65 -11.49 -11.23 5.45
C TYR A 65 -10.74 -12.56 5.33
N THR A 66 -9.47 -12.58 5.74
CA THR A 66 -8.72 -13.84 5.94
C THR A 66 -9.25 -14.58 7.16
N ASP A 67 -8.83 -15.84 7.35
CA ASP A 67 -9.18 -16.63 8.54
C ASP A 67 -8.67 -15.98 9.85
N ASP A 68 -7.58 -15.21 9.75
CA ASP A 68 -7.01 -14.43 10.86
C ASP A 68 -7.74 -13.08 11.09
N GLY A 69 -8.72 -12.75 10.25
CA GLY A 69 -9.52 -11.53 10.35
C GLY A 69 -8.90 -10.30 9.68
N GLU A 70 -7.89 -10.47 8.83
CA GLU A 70 -7.28 -9.37 8.07
C GLU A 70 -8.17 -8.97 6.89
N PRO A 71 -8.44 -7.67 6.67
CA PRO A 71 -9.31 -7.22 5.59
C PRO A 71 -8.65 -7.42 4.23
N MET A 72 -9.42 -7.94 3.28
CA MET A 72 -9.05 -8.07 1.88
C MET A 72 -9.91 -7.17 0.99
N TYR A 73 -9.27 -6.56 0.01
CA TYR A 73 -9.90 -5.67 -0.96
C TYR A 73 -9.71 -6.23 -2.37
N ARG A 74 -10.81 -6.32 -3.11
CA ARG A 74 -10.74 -6.66 -4.54
C ARG A 74 -10.25 -5.46 -5.33
N LEU A 75 -9.39 -5.71 -6.31
CA LEU A 75 -8.82 -4.65 -7.12
C LEU A 75 -9.89 -3.94 -7.95
N GLU A 76 -10.95 -4.66 -8.35
CA GLU A 76 -12.12 -4.08 -9.01
C GLU A 76 -12.87 -3.08 -8.11
N ASP A 77 -12.98 -3.38 -6.82
CA ASP A 77 -13.65 -2.49 -5.86
C ASP A 77 -12.80 -1.23 -5.63
N ILE A 78 -11.47 -1.37 -5.62
CA ILE A 78 -10.52 -0.24 -5.59
C ILE A 78 -10.67 0.63 -6.85
N ALA A 79 -10.63 0.02 -8.03
CA ALA A 79 -10.74 0.73 -9.31
C ALA A 79 -12.06 1.54 -9.39
N ASN A 80 -13.17 0.89 -9.05
CA ASN A 80 -14.49 1.52 -9.03
C ASN A 80 -14.58 2.66 -8.02
N HIS A 81 -13.97 2.51 -6.84
CA HIS A 81 -13.96 3.54 -5.80
C HIS A 81 -13.20 4.79 -6.20
N PHE A 82 -12.07 4.63 -6.91
CA PHE A 82 -11.26 5.75 -7.40
C PHE A 82 -11.69 6.26 -8.78
N GLY A 83 -12.63 5.59 -9.45
CA GLY A 83 -13.09 5.97 -10.79
C GLY A 83 -12.03 5.78 -11.88
N ILE A 84 -11.12 4.83 -11.67
CA ILE A 84 -10.05 4.46 -12.61
C ILE A 84 -10.37 3.12 -13.28
N SER A 85 -9.68 2.81 -14.37
CA SER A 85 -9.78 1.50 -15.02
C SER A 85 -9.16 0.39 -14.17
N PHE A 86 -9.56 -0.85 -14.44
CA PHE A 86 -8.94 -2.01 -13.78
C PHE A 86 -7.45 -2.12 -14.15
N GLU A 87 -7.12 -1.83 -15.41
CA GLU A 87 -5.75 -1.83 -15.92
C GLU A 87 -4.88 -0.80 -15.19
N GLU A 88 -5.39 0.41 -14.94
CA GLU A 88 -4.68 1.42 -14.13
C GLU A 88 -4.46 0.94 -12.70
N ALA A 89 -5.49 0.37 -12.06
CA ALA A 89 -5.37 -0.19 -10.72
C ALA A 89 -4.35 -1.34 -10.66
N GLU A 90 -4.31 -2.20 -11.68
CA GLU A 90 -3.35 -3.29 -11.81
C GLU A 90 -1.92 -2.76 -11.96
N GLN A 91 -1.71 -1.74 -12.80
CA GLN A 91 -0.40 -1.10 -12.93
C GLN A 91 0.04 -0.46 -11.61
N SER A 92 -0.86 0.24 -10.90
CA SER A 92 -0.53 0.80 -9.58
C SER A 92 -0.16 -0.29 -8.56
N LEU A 93 -0.86 -1.43 -8.56
CA LEU A 93 -0.54 -2.56 -7.69
C LEU A 93 0.84 -3.15 -8.02
N LEU A 94 1.15 -3.34 -9.30
CA LEU A 94 2.45 -3.85 -9.76
C LEU A 94 3.59 -2.90 -9.38
N THR A 95 3.40 -1.59 -9.54
CA THR A 95 4.38 -0.58 -9.10
C THR A 95 4.59 -0.61 -7.59
N MET A 96 3.52 -0.73 -6.80
CA MET A 96 3.64 -0.87 -5.34
C MET A 96 4.44 -2.13 -4.97
N MET A 97 4.20 -3.24 -5.65
CA MET A 97 4.91 -4.51 -5.42
C MET A 97 6.39 -4.44 -5.80
N ASP A 98 6.74 -3.80 -6.91
CA ASP A 98 8.14 -3.56 -7.28
C ASP A 98 8.82 -2.66 -6.26
N ASN A 99 8.19 -1.53 -5.89
CA ASN A 99 8.73 -0.61 -4.89
C ASN A 99 9.04 -1.32 -3.56
N ARG A 100 8.17 -2.23 -3.09
CA ARG A 100 8.42 -3.06 -1.90
C ARG A 100 9.65 -3.93 -2.06
N GLN A 101 9.81 -4.59 -3.21
CA GLN A 101 10.97 -5.43 -3.48
C GLN A 101 12.27 -4.63 -3.57
N GLN A 102 12.24 -3.44 -4.19
CA GLN A 102 13.41 -2.56 -4.29
C GLN A 102 13.93 -2.11 -2.92
N VAL A 103 13.05 -2.02 -1.91
CA VAL A 103 13.43 -1.70 -0.53
C VAL A 103 13.58 -2.93 0.37
N GLY A 104 13.59 -4.14 -0.20
CA GLY A 104 13.83 -5.39 0.52
C GLY A 104 12.64 -5.95 1.31
N LEU A 105 11.42 -5.47 1.04
CA LEU A 105 10.19 -5.95 1.68
C LEU A 105 9.53 -7.07 0.87
N SER A 106 8.89 -8.00 1.57
CA SER A 106 8.12 -9.08 0.94
C SER A 106 6.78 -8.57 0.39
N ASN A 107 6.28 -9.25 -0.65
CA ASN A 107 4.93 -9.09 -1.18
C ASN A 107 3.94 -10.13 -0.63
N ASP A 108 4.34 -10.86 0.42
CA ASP A 108 3.43 -11.77 1.13
C ASP A 108 2.17 -11.04 1.61
N GLY A 109 1.02 -11.69 1.48
CA GLY A 109 -0.30 -11.11 1.73
C GLY A 109 -0.95 -10.45 0.51
N ILE A 110 -0.21 -10.24 -0.58
CA ILE A 110 -0.80 -9.85 -1.87
C ILE A 110 -1.13 -11.11 -2.66
N LEU A 111 -2.43 -11.37 -2.84
CA LEU A 111 -2.92 -12.51 -3.60
C LEU A 111 -3.24 -12.10 -5.04
N ILE A 112 -2.32 -12.37 -5.96
CA ILE A 112 -2.58 -12.25 -7.39
C ILE A 112 -3.13 -13.58 -7.89
N ASN A 113 -4.38 -13.59 -8.34
CA ASN A 113 -4.90 -14.72 -9.10
C ASN A 113 -4.36 -14.67 -10.54
N LEU A 114 -3.20 -15.30 -10.78
CA LEU A 114 -2.58 -15.41 -12.10
C LEU A 114 -3.38 -16.30 -13.09
N ASN A 115 -4.49 -16.93 -12.67
CA ASN A 115 -5.30 -17.82 -13.52
C ASN A 115 -6.36 -17.11 -14.36
N ILE A 116 -6.30 -15.79 -14.53
CA ILE A 116 -7.11 -15.14 -15.57
C ILE A 116 -6.46 -15.44 -16.93
N ASN A 117 -6.71 -16.66 -17.44
CA ASN A 117 -6.54 -16.98 -18.85
C ASN A 117 -7.55 -16.13 -19.63
N LEU A 118 -7.19 -14.88 -19.92
CA LEU A 118 -7.88 -14.10 -20.94
C LEU A 118 -7.61 -14.81 -22.28
N ASN A 119 -8.52 -15.71 -22.65
CA ASN A 119 -8.63 -16.16 -24.03
C ASN A 119 -8.80 -14.89 -24.88
N ARG A 120 -7.71 -14.43 -25.49
CA ARG A 120 -7.81 -13.59 -26.68
C ARG A 120 -8.48 -14.46 -27.73
N VAL A 121 -9.79 -14.36 -27.82
CA VAL A 121 -10.53 -14.83 -28.98
C VAL A 121 -9.99 -14.01 -30.16
N GLN A 122 -9.51 -14.77 -31.15
CA GLN A 122 -8.81 -14.46 -32.39
C GLN A 122 -9.07 -13.08 -33.01
#